data_AF-A0A402BUW0-F1
#
_entry.id   AF-A0A402BUW0-F1
#
_cell.length_a   1.000
_cell.length_b   1.000
_cell.length_c   1.000
_cell.angle_alpha   90.00
_cell.angle_beta   90.00
_cell.angle_gamma   90.00
#
_symmetry.space_group_name_H-M   'P 1'
#
loop_
_entity.id
_entity.type
_entity.pdbx_description
1 polymer ?
#
loop_
_entity_poly.entity_id
_entity_poly.type
_entity_poly.pdbx_seq_one_letter_code
_entity_poly.pdbx_strand_id
1 'polypeptide(L)'
;MLKRRFFFIAGALLLVSIIAIGSLHLLPLENFLLIQQKPEQAPQKVYDYYIIIDEQTGNHLMAVPLVVGIGDEVLSEDNKLYRVVRVEENQAYARFVRDVILDNK
;
A
#
# COMPACT_ATOMS: atom_id res chain seq x y z
N MET A 1 -62.51 -13.31 -21.38
CA MET A 1 -61.52 -12.22 -21.56
C MET A 1 -60.29 -12.32 -20.64
N LEU A 2 -60.40 -12.90 -19.42
CA LEU A 2 -59.30 -12.97 -18.44
C LEU A 2 -58.09 -13.81 -18.92
N LYS A 3 -58.33 -14.97 -19.54
CA LYS A 3 -57.26 -15.85 -20.06
C LYS A 3 -56.38 -15.15 -21.11
N ARG A 4 -56.98 -14.36 -22.01
CA ARG A 4 -56.25 -13.63 -23.06
C ARG A 4 -55.33 -12.56 -22.48
N ARG A 5 -55.79 -11.83 -21.46
CA ARG A 5 -54.96 -10.84 -20.73
C ARG A 5 -53.81 -11.51 -19.99
N PHE A 6 -54.04 -12.70 -19.42
CA PHE A 6 -53.01 -13.48 -18.74
C PHE A 6 -51.88 -13.92 -19.68
N PHE A 7 -52.21 -14.38 -20.89
CA PHE A 7 -51.20 -14.73 -21.90
C PHE A 7 -50.36 -13.52 -22.35
N PHE A 8 -50.97 -12.34 -22.49
CA PHE A 8 -50.22 -11.12 -22.83
C PHE A 8 -49.28 -10.68 -21.70
N ILE A 9 -49.72 -10.75 -20.44
CA ILE A 9 -48.89 -10.39 -19.29
C ILE A 9 -47.73 -11.39 -19.13
N ALA A 10 -47.99 -12.68 -19.28
CA ALA A 10 -46.96 -13.72 -19.23
C ALA A 10 -45.91 -13.53 -20.35
N GLY A 11 -46.35 -13.21 -21.57
CA GLY A 11 -45.44 -12.93 -22.68
C GLY A 11 -44.59 -11.68 -22.46
N ALA A 12 -45.19 -10.60 -21.93
CA ALA A 12 -44.46 -9.38 -21.60
C ALA A 12 -43.41 -9.60 -20.51
N LEU A 13 -43.73 -10.38 -19.46
CA LEU A 13 -42.78 -10.74 -18.41
C LEU A 13 -41.61 -11.56 -18.95
N LEU A 14 -41.87 -12.48 -19.89
CA LEU A 14 -40.83 -13.29 -20.51
C LEU A 14 -39.88 -12.42 -21.35
N LEU A 15 -40.42 -11.47 -22.11
CA LEU A 15 -39.64 -10.49 -22.87
C LEU A 15 -38.78 -9.60 -21.97
N VAL A 16 -39.33 -9.08 -20.88
CA VAL A 16 -38.59 -8.26 -19.90
C VAL A 16 -37.46 -9.07 -19.25
N SER A 17 -37.70 -10.35 -18.94
CA SER A 17 -36.68 -11.25 -18.38
C SER A 17 -35.50 -11.44 -19.35
N ILE A 18 -35.78 -11.68 -20.63
CA ILE A 18 -34.74 -11.84 -21.65
C ILE A 18 -33.90 -10.56 -21.80
N ILE A 19 -34.56 -9.40 -21.82
CA ILE A 19 -33.88 -8.10 -21.92
C ILE A 19 -33.02 -7.85 -20.69
N ALA A 20 -33.52 -8.15 -19.49
CA ALA A 20 -32.76 -7.99 -18.24
C ALA A 20 -31.52 -8.88 -18.22
N ILE A 21 -31.64 -10.16 -18.58
CA ILE A 21 -30.52 -11.11 -18.62
C ILE A 21 -29.49 -10.68 -19.68
N GLY A 22 -29.94 -10.29 -20.87
CA GLY A 22 -29.06 -9.77 -21.91
C GLY A 22 -28.32 -8.49 -21.50
N SER A 23 -29.00 -7.58 -20.80
CA SER A 23 -28.38 -6.36 -20.26
C SER A 23 -27.34 -6.66 -19.19
N LEU A 24 -27.56 -7.68 -18.36
CA LEU A 24 -26.62 -8.10 -17.32
C LEU A 24 -25.32 -8.64 -17.92
N HIS A 25 -25.39 -9.34 -19.06
CA HIS A 25 -24.20 -9.81 -19.79
C HIS A 25 -23.38 -8.68 -20.44
N LEU A 26 -24.00 -7.53 -20.71
CA LEU A 26 -23.32 -6.35 -21.27
C LEU A 26 -22.63 -5.50 -20.20
N LEU A 27 -22.95 -5.72 -18.92
CA LEU A 27 -22.27 -5.06 -17.81
C LEU A 27 -20.97 -5.82 -17.48
N PRO A 28 -19.79 -5.18 -17.53
CA PRO A 28 -18.52 -5.81 -17.21
C PRO A 28 -18.38 -5.88 -15.68
N LEU A 29 -19.20 -6.70 -15.04
CA LEU A 29 -19.27 -6.84 -13.58
C LEU A 29 -17.92 -7.28 -12.98
N GLU A 30 -17.09 -7.95 -13.79
CA GLU A 30 -15.71 -8.33 -13.44
C GLU A 30 -14.82 -7.13 -13.12
N ASN A 31 -15.00 -5.99 -13.80
CA ASN A 31 -14.20 -4.79 -13.54
C ASN A 31 -14.55 -4.11 -12.21
N PHE A 32 -15.79 -4.27 -11.74
CA PHE A 32 -16.24 -3.70 -10.46
C PHE A 32 -15.79 -4.52 -9.25
N LEU A 33 -15.52 -5.82 -9.43
CA LEU A 33 -15.03 -6.72 -8.39
C LEU A 33 -13.50 -6.86 -8.36
N LEU A 34 -12.78 -6.09 -9.18
CA LEU A 34 -11.35 -5.86 -8.98
C LEU A 34 -11.21 -5.00 -7.73
N ILE A 35 -11.23 -5.68 -6.57
CA ILE A 35 -10.58 -5.23 -5.34
C ILE A 35 -9.29 -4.58 -5.81
N GLN A 36 -9.10 -3.28 -5.54
CA GLN A 36 -7.83 -2.62 -5.80
C GLN A 36 -6.75 -3.47 -5.13
N GLN A 37 -6.09 -4.32 -5.91
CA GLN A 37 -4.95 -5.07 -5.46
C GLN A 37 -3.95 -3.98 -5.13
N LYS A 38 -3.75 -3.74 -3.83
CA LYS A 38 -2.64 -2.92 -3.35
C LYS A 38 -1.44 -3.39 -4.15
N PRO A 39 -0.79 -2.53 -4.95
CA PRO A 39 0.24 -2.96 -5.88
C PRO A 39 1.18 -3.88 -5.12
N GLU A 40 1.32 -5.10 -5.63
CA GLU A 40 2.12 -6.14 -5.02
C GLU A 40 3.52 -5.55 -4.83
N GLN A 41 3.83 -5.17 -3.58
CA GLN A 41 5.10 -4.56 -3.27
C GLN A 41 6.14 -5.63 -3.57
N ALA A 42 7.00 -5.38 -4.55
CA ALA A 42 8.08 -6.29 -4.90
C ALA A 42 8.79 -6.72 -3.61
N PRO A 43 9.14 -8.00 -3.46
CA PRO A 43 9.78 -8.51 -2.24
C PRO A 43 10.98 -7.62 -1.90
N GLN A 44 10.95 -7.01 -0.72
CA GLN A 44 12.04 -6.17 -0.24
C GLN A 44 13.30 -7.04 -0.16
N LYS A 45 14.30 -6.69 -0.97
CA LYS A 45 15.60 -7.36 -0.93
C LYS A 45 16.22 -7.09 0.43
N VAL A 46 16.55 -8.16 1.15
CA VAL A 46 17.27 -8.11 2.42
C VAL A 46 18.76 -8.09 2.12
N TYR A 47 19.47 -7.13 2.70
CA TYR A 47 20.91 -6.97 2.57
C TYR A 47 21.62 -7.37 3.86
N ASP A 48 22.89 -7.77 3.76
CA ASP A 48 23.72 -8.13 4.93
C ASP A 48 23.96 -6.95 5.87
N TYR A 49 23.99 -5.73 5.32
CA TYR A 49 24.11 -4.49 6.07
C TYR A 49 23.33 -3.37 5.38
N TYR A 50 22.82 -2.45 6.20
CA TYR A 50 22.21 -1.20 5.77
C TYR A 50 23.09 -0.02 6.20
N ILE A 51 23.23 0.96 5.31
CA ILE A 51 23.96 2.21 5.55
C ILE A 51 22.94 3.27 5.95
N ILE A 52 23.07 3.80 7.16
CA ILE A 52 22.26 4.93 7.61
C ILE A 52 22.92 6.23 7.17
N ILE A 53 22.18 7.08 6.45
CA ILE A 53 22.66 8.32 5.84
C ILE A 53 21.79 9.48 6.33
N ASP A 54 22.39 10.59 6.73
CA ASP A 54 21.67 11.83 6.99
C ASP A 54 21.09 12.37 5.67
N GLU A 55 19.77 12.51 5.57
CA GLU A 55 19.12 12.91 4.32
C GLU A 55 19.45 14.33 3.84
N GLN A 56 19.84 15.21 4.76
CA GLN A 56 20.09 16.63 4.44
C GLN A 56 21.53 16.84 3.99
N THR A 57 22.46 16.15 4.63
CA THR A 57 23.90 16.34 4.40
C THR A 57 24.51 15.27 3.51
N GLY A 58 23.86 14.10 3.39
CA GLY A 58 24.43 12.92 2.75
C GLY A 58 25.52 12.23 3.58
N ASN A 59 25.71 12.65 4.84
CA ASN A 59 26.73 12.09 5.71
C ASN A 59 26.35 10.67 6.15
N HIS A 60 27.32 9.77 6.14
CA HIS A 60 27.14 8.41 6.67
C HIS A 60 27.13 8.47 8.18
N LEU A 61 26.04 8.03 8.80
CA LEU A 61 25.88 7.99 10.24
C LEU A 61 26.42 6.68 10.82
N MET A 62 26.08 5.54 10.23
CA MET A 62 26.56 4.22 10.64
C MET A 62 26.19 3.12 9.63
N ALA A 63 26.74 1.93 9.80
CA ALA A 63 26.31 0.72 9.11
C ALA A 63 25.79 -0.32 10.12
N VAL A 64 24.62 -0.91 9.85
CA VAL A 64 23.97 -1.86 10.77
C VAL A 64 23.64 -3.19 10.07
N PRO A 65 23.90 -4.35 10.70
CA PRO A 65 23.59 -5.67 10.15
C PRO A 65 22.15 -6.10 10.48
N LEU A 66 21.22 -5.14 10.53
CA LEU A 66 19.80 -5.37 10.82
C LEU A 66 18.97 -4.74 9.71
N VAL A 67 17.83 -5.34 9.38
CA VAL A 67 16.87 -4.75 8.46
C VAL A 67 16.36 -3.42 9.04
N VAL A 68 16.43 -2.38 8.23
CA VAL A 68 16.01 -1.02 8.60
C VAL A 68 14.72 -0.66 7.88
N GLY A 69 13.73 -0.20 8.63
CA GLY A 69 12.44 0.26 8.15
C GLY A 69 12.27 1.77 8.21
N ILE A 70 11.29 2.28 7.46
CA ILE A 70 10.83 3.67 7.60
C ILE A 70 10.16 3.83 8.96
N GLY A 71 10.55 4.86 9.70
CA GLY A 71 10.08 5.14 11.06
C GLY A 71 11.04 4.71 12.16
N ASP A 72 12.03 3.87 11.84
CA ASP A 72 13.06 3.45 12.80
C ASP A 72 13.88 4.66 13.27
N GLU A 73 14.28 4.62 14.54
CA GLU A 73 15.08 5.66 15.16
C GLU A 73 16.52 5.19 15.36
N VAL A 74 17.46 6.07 15.04
CA VAL A 74 18.90 5.81 15.10
C VAL A 74 19.55 6.92 15.92
N LEU A 75 20.32 6.55 16.93
CA LEU A 75 21.12 7.47 17.73
C LEU A 75 22.55 7.48 17.21
N SER A 76 23.04 8.63 16.76
CA SER A 76 24.43 8.77 16.29
C SER A 76 25.43 8.83 17.46
N GLU A 77 26.72 8.70 17.14
CA GLU A 77 27.82 8.82 18.10
C GLU A 77 27.86 10.18 18.81
N ASP A 78 27.36 11.24 18.16
CA ASP A 78 27.28 12.60 18.70
C ASP A 78 26.04 12.85 19.59
N ASN A 79 25.37 11.78 20.05
CA ASN A 79 24.09 11.85 20.79
C ASN A 79 22.98 12.58 20.02
N LYS A 80 22.92 12.43 18.70
CA LYS A 80 21.84 12.99 17.88
C LYS A 80 20.87 11.90 17.46
N LEU A 81 19.59 12.11 17.73
CA LEU A 81 18.52 11.21 17.33
C LEU A 81 18.07 11.54 15.90
N TYR A 82 18.06 10.52 15.05
CA TYR A 82 17.56 10.56 13.69
C TYR A 82 16.41 9.58 13.51
N ARG A 83 15.52 9.84 12.56
CA ARG A 83 14.43 8.93 12.16
C ARG A 83 14.52 8.62 10.68
N VAL A 84 14.49 7.34 10.32
CA VAL A 84 14.50 6.87 8.94
C VAL A 84 13.20 7.29 8.25
N VAL A 85 13.31 8.02 7.14
CA VAL A 85 12.15 8.51 6.37
C VAL A 85 12.06 7.90 4.97
N ARG A 86 13.15 7.32 4.48
CA ARG A 86 13.23 6.69 3.16
C ARG A 86 14.27 5.57 3.18
N VAL A 87 13.97 4.46 2.52
CA VAL A 87 14.91 3.35 2.32
C VAL A 87 14.96 3.03 0.84
N GLU A 88 16.17 3.05 0.27
CA GLU A 88 16.44 2.69 -1.12
C GLU A 88 17.57 1.67 -1.14
N GLU A 89 17.28 0.48 -1.65
CA GLU A 89 18.23 -0.65 -1.60
C GLU A 89 18.75 -0.89 -0.17
N ASN A 90 20.05 -0.83 0.04
CA ASN A 90 20.70 -0.97 1.35
C ASN A 90 20.97 0.38 2.03
N GLN A 91 20.38 1.47 1.55
CA GLN A 91 20.58 2.81 2.08
C GLN A 91 19.32 3.29 2.79
N ALA A 92 19.45 3.63 4.07
CA ALA A 92 18.38 4.20 4.87
C ALA A 92 18.68 5.68 5.13
N TYR A 93 17.86 6.55 4.56
CA TYR A 93 17.97 7.99 4.74
C TYR A 93 17.18 8.42 5.97
N ALA A 94 17.87 9.05 6.90
CA ALA A 94 17.34 9.47 8.18
C ALA A 94 17.38 10.99 8.34
N ARG A 95 16.33 11.54 8.93
CA ARG A 95 16.19 12.97 9.24
C ARG A 95 16.48 13.21 10.71
N PHE A 96 17.23 14.26 11.01
CA PHE A 96 17.48 14.70 12.38
C PHE A 96 16.15 15.00 13.11
N VAL A 97 16.06 14.55 14.36
CA VAL A 97 14.90 14.77 15.23
C VAL A 97 15.27 15.70 16.38
N ARG A 98 16.31 15.36 17.16
CA ARG A 98 16.76 16.14 18.32
C ARG A 98 18.12 15.69 18.84
N ASP A 99 18.79 16.55 19.58
CA ASP A 99 19.91 16.16 20.43
C ASP A 99 19.40 15.40 21.67
N VAL A 100 20.19 14.43 22.14
CA VAL A 100 19.93 13.63 23.33
C VAL A 100 20.91 14.04 24.41
N ILE A 101 20.39 14.56 25.52
CA ILE A 101 21.18 14.93 26.69
C ILE A 101 21.08 13.76 27.68
N LEU A 102 22.23 13.21 28.06
CA LEU A 102 22.31 12.14 29.05
C LEU A 102 22.41 12.75 30.45
N ASP A 103 21.38 12.57 31.27
CA ASP A 103 21.43 12.93 32.69
C ASP A 103 22.14 11.80 33.46
N ASN A 104 23.32 12.08 34.02
CA ASN A 104 23.96 11.18 34.98
C ASN A 104 23.21 11.28 36.32
N LYS A 105 22.50 10.21 36.69
CA LYS A 105 21.98 10.02 38.05
C LYS A 105 22.97 9.27 38.92
#